data_AF-A0A7C4TZT0-F1
#
_entry.id   AF-A0A7C4TZT0-F1
#
_cell.length_a   1.000
_cell.length_b   1.000
_cell.length_c   1.000
_cell.angle_alpha   90.00
_cell.angle_beta   90.00
_cell.angle_gamma   90.00
#
_symmetry.space_group_name_H-M   'P 1'
#
loop_
_entity.id
_entity.type
_entity.pdbx_description
1 polymer ?
#
loop_
_entity_poly.entity_id
_entity_poly.type
_entity_poly.pdbx_seq_one_letter_code
_entity_poly.pdbx_strand_id
1 'polypeptide(L)'
;MANKKTRRGLVENSKIKMQKSKLSTDKIPLPKRDAGLVIRLKSITLFGFDNVLDKNGQLYLRLLCRLVDKAFYDYLSASEYLLEELKTKNKLAYRFSIIDHLENCINALGRAISVFNCSKGRSSIGHLISRDTKRKIERLSVSEIRNDIEHIDKDIQKGLWQKGLFLDVDEEYKNICINNHCIALTDLVYALEQYHQLVLEIFKGLPNRQEGGKYYYDKKQI
;
A
#
# COMPACT_ATOMS: atom_id res chain seq x y z
N MET A 1 -15.80 -58.99 -55.26
CA MET A 1 -14.95 -59.79 -54.33
C MET A 1 -14.04 -58.84 -53.57
N ALA A 2 -14.06 -58.93 -52.23
CA ALA A 2 -13.02 -58.47 -51.27
C ALA A 2 -12.64 -56.95 -51.25
N ASN A 3 -12.39 -56.29 -50.12
CA ASN A 3 -12.55 -56.59 -48.70
C ASN A 3 -12.46 -55.27 -47.91
N LYS A 4 -13.14 -55.22 -46.76
CA LYS A 4 -13.11 -54.20 -45.72
C LYS A 4 -11.68 -53.79 -45.32
N LYS A 5 -11.47 -52.52 -44.97
CA LYS A 5 -10.78 -52.15 -43.72
C LYS A 5 -11.08 -50.73 -43.26
N THR A 6 -12.05 -50.66 -42.35
CA THR A 6 -12.36 -49.54 -41.47
C THR A 6 -11.16 -49.22 -40.57
N ARG A 7 -10.62 -47.99 -40.64
CA ARG A 7 -9.74 -47.43 -39.60
C ARG A 7 -10.56 -46.50 -38.71
N ARG A 8 -11.06 -47.03 -37.60
CA ARG A 8 -11.48 -46.23 -36.44
C ARG A 8 -10.22 -45.80 -35.70
N GLY A 9 -9.84 -44.54 -35.84
CA GLY A 9 -8.85 -43.92 -34.96
C GLY A 9 -9.50 -43.68 -33.60
N LEU A 10 -8.97 -44.36 -32.58
CA LEU A 10 -9.26 -44.09 -31.17
C LEU A 10 -8.78 -42.68 -30.84
N VAL A 11 -9.72 -41.78 -30.56
CA VAL A 11 -9.43 -40.51 -29.90
C VAL A 11 -9.25 -40.82 -28.42
N GLU A 12 -8.00 -40.98 -28.00
CA GLU A 12 -7.65 -41.04 -26.58
C GLU A 12 -7.97 -39.70 -25.93
N ASN A 13 -9.08 -39.68 -25.19
CA ASN A 13 -9.41 -38.65 -24.22
C ASN A 13 -8.36 -38.67 -23.10
N SER A 14 -7.27 -37.93 -23.29
CA SER A 14 -6.35 -37.57 -22.22
C SER A 14 -7.08 -36.65 -21.24
N LYS A 15 -7.68 -37.27 -20.23
CA LYS A 15 -8.17 -36.57 -19.03
C LYS A 15 -6.95 -35.93 -18.34
N ILE A 16 -6.68 -34.68 -18.70
CA ILE A 16 -5.79 -33.79 -17.97
C ILE A 16 -6.41 -33.64 -16.57
N LYS A 17 -5.95 -34.45 -15.63
CA LYS A 17 -6.17 -34.22 -14.21
C LYS A 17 -5.42 -32.93 -13.86
N MET A 18 -6.11 -31.79 -13.95
CA MET A 18 -5.68 -30.57 -13.28
C MET A 18 -5.61 -30.88 -11.78
N GLN A 19 -4.41 -31.21 -11.30
CA GLN A 19 -4.09 -31.05 -9.89
C GLN A 19 -4.37 -29.58 -9.57
N LYS A 20 -5.45 -29.32 -8.83
CA LYS A 20 -5.64 -28.07 -8.10
C LYS A 20 -4.52 -28.04 -7.05
N SER A 21 -3.32 -27.66 -7.46
CA SER A 21 -2.28 -27.22 -6.52
C SER A 21 -2.92 -26.11 -5.72
N LYS A 22 -3.04 -26.32 -4.41
CA LYS A 22 -3.50 -25.33 -3.44
C LYS A 22 -2.58 -24.12 -3.64
N LEU A 23 -3.04 -23.13 -4.40
CA LEU A 23 -2.27 -21.95 -4.72
C LEU A 23 -2.18 -21.19 -3.40
N SER A 24 -1.02 -21.23 -2.75
CA SER A 24 -0.88 -20.66 -1.41
C SER A 24 -1.00 -19.15 -1.53
N THR A 25 -2.11 -18.62 -1.03
CA THR A 25 -2.35 -17.19 -0.77
C THR A 25 -1.25 -16.56 0.08
N ASP A 26 -0.42 -17.37 0.73
CA ASP A 26 0.73 -17.01 1.57
C ASP A 26 1.82 -16.20 0.84
N LYS A 27 1.75 -16.09 -0.50
CA LYS A 27 2.76 -15.34 -1.28
C LYS A 27 2.59 -13.82 -1.23
N ILE A 28 1.35 -13.31 -1.13
CA ILE A 28 1.09 -11.87 -1.19
C ILE A 28 0.84 -11.38 0.23
N PRO A 29 1.71 -10.51 0.79
CA PRO A 29 1.51 -10.03 2.15
C PRO A 29 0.29 -9.11 2.21
N LEU A 30 -0.59 -9.35 3.19
CA LEU A 30 -1.75 -8.49 3.43
C LEU A 30 -1.49 -7.62 4.66
N PRO A 31 -1.67 -6.29 4.55
CA PRO A 31 -1.42 -5.39 5.65
C PRO A 31 -2.51 -5.53 6.72
N LYS A 32 -2.12 -5.42 7.98
CA LYS A 32 -3.05 -5.40 9.12
C LYS A 32 -3.59 -4.00 9.32
N ARG A 33 -4.91 -3.83 9.17
CA ARG A 33 -5.61 -2.56 9.40
C ARG A 33 -6.87 -2.79 10.23
N ASP A 34 -7.01 -2.02 11.29
CA ASP A 34 -8.15 -2.11 12.22
C ASP A 34 -9.41 -1.40 11.70
N ALA A 35 -9.26 -0.21 11.09
CA ALA A 35 -10.33 0.54 10.45
C ALA A 35 -9.77 1.64 9.51
N GLY A 36 -10.66 2.29 8.75
CA GLY A 36 -10.30 3.49 7.98
C GLY A 36 -10.00 4.69 8.87
N LEU A 37 -8.85 5.34 8.66
CA LEU A 37 -8.44 6.53 9.42
C LEU A 37 -9.38 7.70 9.12
N VAL A 38 -9.91 7.81 7.90
CA VAL A 38 -10.90 8.83 7.52
C VAL A 38 -12.20 8.68 8.30
N ILE A 39 -12.62 7.45 8.62
CA ILE A 39 -13.81 7.22 9.46
C ILE A 39 -13.56 7.75 10.87
N ARG A 40 -12.37 7.49 11.44
CA ARG A 40 -11.97 8.01 12.75
C ARG A 40 -11.83 9.53 12.75
N LEU A 41 -11.23 10.08 11.70
CA LEU A 41 -11.07 11.51 11.49
C LEU A 41 -12.42 12.23 11.42
N LYS A 42 -13.43 11.65 10.74
CA LYS A 42 -14.78 12.22 10.70
C LYS A 42 -15.35 12.40 12.10
N SER A 43 -15.27 11.38 12.95
CA SER A 43 -15.73 11.47 14.34
C SER A 43 -14.98 12.58 15.10
N ILE A 44 -13.65 12.57 15.04
CA ILE A 44 -12.80 13.58 15.71
C ILE A 44 -13.13 15.01 15.26
N THR A 45 -13.32 15.21 13.95
CA THR A 45 -13.61 16.53 13.38
C THR A 45 -15.02 17.01 13.75
N LEU A 46 -16.02 16.12 13.72
CA LEU A 46 -17.41 16.47 14.07
C LEU A 46 -17.56 16.88 15.53
N PHE A 47 -16.82 16.24 16.43
CA PHE A 47 -16.81 16.58 17.86
C PHE A 47 -15.78 17.67 18.23
N GLY A 48 -15.01 18.17 17.26
CA GLY A 48 -14.04 19.25 17.46
C GLY A 48 -12.82 18.86 18.29
N PHE A 49 -12.49 17.57 18.38
CA PHE A 49 -11.33 17.08 19.14
C PHE A 49 -9.99 17.43 18.49
N ASP A 50 -9.97 17.81 17.21
CA ASP A 50 -8.78 18.31 16.52
C ASP A 50 -8.48 19.79 16.81
N ASN A 51 -9.35 20.52 17.53
CA ASN A 51 -9.13 21.94 17.86
C ASN A 51 -7.96 22.20 18.82
N VAL A 52 -7.44 21.16 19.47
CA VAL A 52 -6.15 21.19 20.18
C VAL A 52 -4.96 21.40 19.24
N LEU A 53 -5.07 20.95 18.00
CA LEU A 53 -4.04 21.18 17.00
C LEU A 53 -4.13 22.61 16.49
N ASP A 54 -2.97 23.17 16.16
CA ASP A 54 -2.91 24.41 15.41
C ASP A 54 -3.52 24.22 14.01
N LYS A 55 -3.86 25.31 13.33
CA LYS A 55 -4.52 25.25 11.99
C LYS A 55 -3.73 24.39 11.01
N ASN A 56 -2.40 24.47 11.03
CA ASN A 56 -1.54 23.65 10.18
C ASN A 56 -1.57 22.18 10.62
N GLY A 57 -1.54 21.90 11.92
CA GLY A 57 -1.71 20.55 12.45
C GLY A 57 -3.02 19.90 12.01
N GLN A 58 -4.15 20.62 12.05
CA GLN A 58 -5.42 20.06 11.56
C GLN A 58 -5.34 19.67 10.07
N LEU A 59 -4.78 20.55 9.23
CA LEU A 59 -4.61 20.28 7.80
C LEU A 59 -3.68 19.09 7.53
N TYR A 60 -2.54 19.02 8.22
CA TYR A 60 -1.59 17.92 8.09
C TYR A 60 -2.19 16.59 8.56
N LEU A 61 -2.93 16.57 9.67
CA LEU A 61 -3.59 15.36 10.16
C LEU A 61 -4.61 14.85 9.14
N ARG A 62 -5.48 15.73 8.63
CA ARG A 62 -6.48 15.38 7.62
C ARG A 62 -5.83 14.83 6.35
N LEU A 63 -4.75 15.48 5.89
CA LEU A 63 -4.02 15.06 4.70
C LEU A 63 -3.31 13.71 4.91
N LEU A 64 -2.68 13.49 6.07
CA LEU A 64 -2.05 12.21 6.43
C LEU A 64 -3.08 11.08 6.43
N CYS A 65 -4.22 11.25 7.10
CA CYS A 65 -5.29 10.25 7.13
C CYS A 65 -5.73 9.86 5.71
N ARG A 66 -5.96 10.87 4.86
CA ARG A 66 -6.39 10.65 3.47
C ARG A 66 -5.35 9.88 2.66
N LEU A 67 -4.08 10.27 2.76
CA LEU A 67 -3.00 9.67 1.97
C LEU A 67 -2.70 8.24 2.41
N VAL A 68 -2.66 7.99 3.73
CA VAL A 68 -2.46 6.64 4.27
C VAL A 68 -3.64 5.73 3.91
N ASP A 69 -4.88 6.20 4.09
CA ASP A 69 -6.07 5.41 3.71
C ASP A 69 -6.09 5.08 2.21
N LYS A 70 -5.69 6.03 1.36
CA LYS A 70 -5.55 5.82 -0.09
C LYS A 70 -4.49 4.78 -0.39
N ALA A 71 -3.30 4.89 0.20
CA ALA A 71 -2.20 3.95 -0.04
C ALA A 71 -2.61 2.51 0.34
N PHE A 72 -3.31 2.32 1.46
CA PHE A 72 -3.88 1.01 1.83
C PHE A 72 -4.91 0.51 0.83
N TYR A 73 -5.83 1.36 0.39
CA TYR A 73 -6.84 0.99 -0.59
C TYR A 73 -6.20 0.50 -1.89
N ASP A 74 -5.28 1.30 -2.43
CA ASP A 74 -4.59 0.97 -3.67
C ASP A 74 -3.76 -0.33 -3.52
N TYR A 75 -3.07 -0.54 -2.40
CA TYR A 75 -2.35 -1.80 -2.15
C TYR A 75 -3.29 -3.03 -2.09
N LEU A 76 -4.44 -2.89 -1.43
CA LEU A 76 -5.40 -3.99 -1.32
C LEU A 76 -5.99 -4.32 -2.70
N SER A 77 -6.35 -3.32 -3.50
CA SER A 77 -6.81 -3.54 -4.88
C SER A 77 -5.73 -4.20 -5.75
N ALA A 78 -4.47 -3.77 -5.65
CA ALA A 78 -3.37 -4.45 -6.33
C ALA A 78 -3.25 -5.91 -5.88
N SER A 79 -3.37 -6.18 -4.58
CA SER A 79 -3.30 -7.53 -4.01
C SER A 79 -4.43 -8.44 -4.51
N GLU A 80 -5.65 -7.91 -4.64
CA GLU A 80 -6.79 -8.64 -5.22
C GLU A 80 -6.51 -9.03 -6.67
N TYR A 81 -5.96 -8.12 -7.49
CA TYR A 81 -5.59 -8.44 -8.86
C TYR A 81 -4.41 -9.40 -8.96
N LEU A 82 -3.41 -9.29 -8.08
CA LEU A 82 -2.31 -10.25 -7.99
C LEU A 82 -2.82 -11.66 -7.66
N LEU A 83 -3.80 -11.78 -6.75
CA LEU A 83 -4.44 -13.05 -6.41
C LEU A 83 -5.23 -13.64 -7.58
N GLU A 84 -5.99 -12.81 -8.31
CA GLU A 84 -6.70 -13.26 -9.51
C GLU A 84 -5.75 -13.62 -10.67
N GLU A 85 -4.63 -12.89 -10.83
CA GLU A 85 -3.57 -13.23 -11.79
C GLU A 85 -2.98 -14.61 -11.46
N LEU A 86 -2.62 -14.85 -10.20
CA LEU A 86 -2.11 -16.13 -9.74
C LEU A 86 -3.09 -17.27 -10.02
N LYS A 87 -4.38 -17.06 -9.72
CA LYS A 87 -5.45 -18.05 -9.86
C LYS A 87 -5.75 -18.40 -11.30
N THR A 88 -5.80 -17.41 -12.17
CA THR A 88 -6.17 -17.56 -13.59
C THR A 88 -4.97 -17.81 -14.50
N LYS A 89 -3.77 -17.47 -14.04
CA LYS A 89 -2.52 -17.40 -14.82
C LYS A 89 -2.60 -16.43 -16.02
N ASN A 90 -3.53 -15.48 -15.99
CA ASN A 90 -3.72 -14.52 -17.08
C ASN A 90 -3.04 -13.18 -16.78
N LYS A 91 -1.71 -13.15 -16.94
CA LYS A 91 -0.89 -11.95 -16.69
C LYS A 91 -1.41 -10.72 -17.42
N LEU A 92 -1.69 -10.83 -18.71
CA LEU A 92 -2.14 -9.70 -19.54
C LEU A 92 -3.44 -9.05 -19.06
N ALA A 93 -4.37 -9.83 -18.50
CA ALA A 93 -5.66 -9.29 -18.05
C ALA A 93 -5.56 -8.43 -16.79
N TYR A 94 -4.57 -8.70 -15.92
CA TYR A 94 -4.48 -8.07 -14.60
C TYR A 94 -3.30 -7.13 -14.45
N ARG A 95 -2.26 -7.29 -15.28
CA ARG A 95 -0.98 -6.64 -15.03
C ARG A 95 -1.07 -5.11 -15.03
N PHE A 96 -1.79 -4.49 -15.97
CA PHE A 96 -1.94 -3.03 -15.96
C PHE A 96 -2.66 -2.50 -14.72
N SER A 97 -3.68 -3.20 -14.23
CA SER A 97 -4.38 -2.82 -13.00
C SER A 97 -3.49 -2.96 -11.77
N ILE A 98 -2.69 -4.03 -11.71
CA ILE A 98 -1.69 -4.23 -10.64
C ILE A 98 -0.71 -3.05 -10.62
N ILE A 99 -0.16 -2.70 -11.79
CA ILE A 99 0.83 -1.63 -11.94
C ILE A 99 0.24 -0.29 -11.52
N ASP A 100 -0.93 0.09 -12.04
CA ASP A 100 -1.58 1.36 -11.72
C ASP A 100 -1.85 1.50 -10.21
N HIS A 101 -2.37 0.45 -9.57
CA HIS A 101 -2.63 0.48 -8.14
C HIS A 101 -1.33 0.52 -7.31
N LEU A 102 -0.28 -0.21 -7.68
CA LEU A 102 1.00 -0.17 -6.96
C LEU A 102 1.68 1.20 -7.10
N GLU A 103 1.67 1.82 -8.28
CA GLU A 103 2.20 3.16 -8.50
C GLU A 103 1.43 4.21 -7.68
N ASN A 104 0.08 4.13 -7.69
CA ASN A 104 -0.77 5.01 -6.89
C ASN A 104 -0.53 4.83 -5.38
N CYS A 105 -0.34 3.59 -4.92
CA CYS A 105 0.02 3.27 -3.54
C CYS A 105 1.36 3.92 -3.13
N ILE A 106 2.42 3.69 -3.92
CA ILE A 106 3.77 4.21 -3.65
C ILE A 106 3.77 5.74 -3.65
N ASN A 107 3.07 6.36 -4.60
CA ASN A 107 2.94 7.81 -4.68
C ASN A 107 2.17 8.38 -3.46
N ALA A 108 1.04 7.79 -3.10
CA ALA A 108 0.27 8.21 -1.93
C ALA A 108 1.08 8.10 -0.65
N LEU A 109 1.82 7.00 -0.48
CA LEU A 109 2.71 6.79 0.66
C LEU A 109 3.86 7.80 0.65
N GLY A 110 4.53 8.00 -0.48
CA GLY A 110 5.59 9.00 -0.67
C GLY A 110 5.15 10.42 -0.29
N ARG A 111 3.93 10.80 -0.65
CA ARG A 111 3.32 12.07 -0.24
C ARG A 111 3.05 12.11 1.27
N ALA A 112 2.61 11.01 1.87
CA ALA A 112 2.43 10.94 3.33
C ALA A 112 3.77 11.14 4.06
N ILE A 113 4.86 10.59 3.53
CA ILE A 113 6.23 10.82 4.04
C ILE A 113 6.57 12.30 4.02
N SER A 114 6.37 12.95 2.86
CA SER A 114 6.63 14.38 2.72
C SER A 114 5.82 15.22 3.69
N VAL A 115 4.53 14.92 3.84
CA VAL A 115 3.63 15.65 4.75
C VAL A 115 4.09 15.51 6.20
N PHE A 116 4.45 14.30 6.63
CA PHE A 116 4.98 14.07 7.96
C PHE A 116 6.29 14.84 8.20
N ASN A 117 7.22 14.83 7.24
CA ASN A 117 8.46 15.57 7.38
C ASN A 117 8.24 17.08 7.45
N CYS A 118 7.30 17.63 6.67
CA CYS A 118 6.93 19.04 6.76
C CYS A 118 6.27 19.40 8.11
N SER A 119 5.50 18.48 8.70
CA SER A 119 4.76 18.76 9.94
C SER A 119 5.68 18.88 11.17
N LYS A 120 6.85 18.23 11.18
CA LYS A 120 7.83 18.22 12.28
C LYS A 120 8.28 19.62 12.74
N GLY A 121 8.33 20.60 11.85
CA GLY A 121 8.78 21.97 12.15
C GLY A 121 7.71 23.05 11.95
N ARG A 122 6.48 22.67 11.59
CA ARG A 122 5.42 23.61 11.16
C ARG A 122 4.08 23.41 11.84
N SER A 123 3.96 22.46 12.76
CA SER A 123 2.71 22.14 13.44
C SER A 123 2.92 21.46 14.79
N SER A 124 1.87 21.40 15.60
CA SER A 124 1.90 20.74 16.90
C SER A 124 1.83 19.20 16.84
N ILE A 125 1.50 18.61 15.66
CA ILE A 125 1.43 17.15 15.47
C ILE A 125 2.69 16.44 15.95
N GLY A 126 3.86 17.03 15.69
CA GLY A 126 5.14 16.41 16.02
C GLY A 126 5.29 16.06 17.51
N HIS A 127 4.60 16.77 18.41
CA HIS A 127 4.63 16.50 19.84
C HIS A 127 3.81 15.29 20.27
N LEU A 128 2.84 14.87 19.44
CA LEU A 128 1.94 13.75 19.72
C LEU A 128 2.52 12.39 19.29
N ILE A 129 3.74 12.37 18.73
CA ILE A 129 4.37 11.18 18.17
C ILE A 129 5.64 10.86 18.96
N SER A 130 5.74 9.63 19.47
CA SER A 130 6.89 9.11 20.19
C SER A 130 8.15 9.12 19.33
N ARG A 131 9.30 9.21 20.01
CA ARG A 131 10.61 9.16 19.35
C ARG A 131 10.81 7.84 18.60
N ASP A 132 10.29 6.73 19.13
CA ASP A 132 10.47 5.42 18.52
C ASP A 132 9.70 5.29 17.20
N THR A 133 8.44 5.76 17.14
CA THR A 133 7.67 5.81 15.88
C THR A 133 8.35 6.69 14.84
N LYS A 134 8.88 7.87 15.24
CA LYS A 134 9.65 8.74 14.34
C LYS A 134 10.85 8.01 13.73
N ARG A 135 11.66 7.35 14.56
CA ARG A 135 12.84 6.60 14.09
C ARG A 135 12.47 5.44 13.16
N LYS A 136 11.39 4.72 13.45
CA LYS A 136 10.93 3.62 12.59
C LYS A 136 10.58 4.14 11.19
N ILE A 137 9.86 5.25 11.13
CA ILE A 137 9.39 5.84 9.87
C ILE A 137 10.53 6.47 9.07
N GLU A 138 11.50 7.10 9.74
CA GLU A 138 12.68 7.67 9.08
C GLU A 138 13.57 6.62 8.39
N ARG A 139 13.45 5.34 8.77
CA ARG A 139 14.19 4.23 8.17
C ARG A 139 13.47 3.59 6.98
N LEU A 140 12.24 4.01 6.65
CA LEU A 140 11.46 3.41 5.57
C LEU A 140 11.93 3.97 4.22
N SER A 141 12.48 3.12 3.36
CA SER A 141 12.98 3.47 2.02
C SER A 141 11.89 3.30 0.95
N VAL A 142 10.89 4.17 0.95
CA VAL A 142 9.89 4.23 -0.16
C VAL A 142 10.25 5.33 -1.17
N SER A 143 11.13 6.26 -0.80
CA SER A 143 11.48 7.42 -1.62
C SER A 143 12.21 7.07 -2.91
N GLU A 144 13.04 6.03 -2.91
CA GLU A 144 13.87 5.66 -4.07
C GLU A 144 13.01 5.20 -5.24
N ILE A 145 12.08 4.26 -5.01
CA ILE A 145 11.17 3.78 -6.07
C ILE A 145 10.18 4.86 -6.50
N ARG A 146 9.71 5.69 -5.57
CA ARG A 146 8.88 6.84 -5.92
C ARG A 146 9.62 7.79 -6.85
N ASN A 147 10.89 8.09 -6.56
CA ASN A 147 11.69 8.99 -7.40
C ASN A 147 11.86 8.41 -8.81
N ASP A 148 12.12 7.12 -8.93
CA ASP A 148 12.20 6.45 -10.23
C ASP A 148 10.89 6.57 -11.00
N ILE A 149 9.74 6.31 -10.36
CA ILE A 149 8.41 6.46 -10.99
C ILE A 149 8.16 7.90 -11.44
N GLU A 150 8.55 8.90 -10.64
CA GLU A 150 8.29 10.32 -10.93
C GLU A 150 9.26 10.95 -11.94
N HIS A 151 10.42 10.33 -12.20
CA HIS A 151 11.51 10.92 -12.98
C HIS A 151 12.02 10.03 -14.12
N ILE A 152 11.23 9.04 -14.55
CA ILE A 152 11.51 8.16 -15.69
C ILE A 152 11.94 8.97 -16.93
N ASP A 153 11.22 10.05 -17.23
CA ASP A 153 11.49 10.92 -18.38
C ASP A 153 12.90 11.53 -18.34
N LYS A 154 13.30 12.04 -17.17
CA LYS A 154 14.62 12.65 -16.96
C LYS A 154 15.73 11.62 -17.02
N ASP A 155 15.50 10.42 -16.49
CA ASP A 155 16.51 9.36 -16.47
C ASP A 155 16.72 8.74 -17.84
N ILE A 156 15.66 8.63 -18.66
CA ILE A 156 15.76 8.27 -20.08
C ILE A 156 16.60 9.33 -20.82
N GLN A 157 16.32 10.61 -20.64
CA GLN A 157 17.06 11.69 -21.31
C GLN A 157 18.55 11.70 -20.95
N LYS A 158 18.89 11.28 -19.72
CA LYS A 158 20.28 11.18 -19.25
C LYS A 158 20.97 9.85 -19.59
N GLY A 159 20.26 8.91 -20.22
CA GLY A 159 20.78 7.56 -20.51
C GLY A 159 21.02 6.69 -19.27
N LEU A 160 20.37 7.01 -18.14
CA LEU A 160 20.46 6.25 -16.89
C LEU A 160 19.45 5.10 -16.82
N TRP A 161 18.45 5.12 -17.71
CA TRP A 161 17.39 4.11 -17.77
C TRP A 161 17.80 2.89 -18.60
N GLN A 162 17.69 1.69 -18.03
CA GLN A 162 18.24 0.47 -18.65
C GLN A 162 17.19 -0.62 -18.93
N LYS A 163 16.05 -0.62 -18.23
CA LYS A 163 15.06 -1.72 -18.26
C LYS A 163 13.62 -1.19 -18.31
N GLY A 164 12.64 -2.08 -18.09
CA GLY A 164 11.20 -1.83 -18.26
C GLY A 164 10.73 -0.44 -17.83
N LEU A 165 9.81 0.12 -18.63
CA LEU A 165 9.23 1.46 -18.44
C LEU A 165 8.19 1.53 -17.32
N PHE A 166 7.73 0.37 -16.86
CA PHE A 166 6.65 0.27 -15.89
C PHE A 166 7.19 -0.37 -14.62
N LEU A 167 6.62 0.04 -13.49
CA LEU A 167 6.70 -0.71 -12.26
C LEU A 167 6.13 -2.12 -12.54
N ASP A 168 6.81 -3.19 -12.14
CA ASP A 168 6.33 -4.55 -12.38
C ASP A 168 6.61 -5.46 -11.18
N VAL A 169 5.79 -6.49 -11.00
CA VAL A 169 5.97 -7.50 -9.96
C VAL A 169 6.77 -8.67 -10.52
N ASP A 170 7.77 -9.13 -9.76
CA ASP A 170 8.60 -10.27 -10.16
C ASP A 170 7.79 -11.57 -10.30
N GLU A 171 8.39 -12.57 -10.96
CA GLU A 171 7.73 -13.85 -11.23
C GLU A 171 7.45 -14.64 -9.93
N GLU A 172 8.10 -14.28 -8.82
CA GLU A 172 7.88 -14.89 -7.51
C GLU A 172 6.77 -14.20 -6.71
N TYR A 173 6.26 -13.05 -7.16
CA TYR A 173 5.28 -12.22 -6.47
C TYR A 173 5.77 -11.76 -5.09
N LYS A 174 7.06 -11.43 -5.00
CA LYS A 174 7.73 -10.97 -3.79
C LYS A 174 8.20 -9.54 -3.90
N ASN A 175 8.65 -9.12 -5.07
CA ASN A 175 9.26 -7.83 -5.28
C ASN A 175 8.50 -7.02 -6.32
N ILE A 176 8.45 -5.71 -6.10
CA ILE A 176 8.04 -4.73 -7.09
C ILE A 176 9.30 -4.04 -7.57
N CYS A 177 9.53 -4.03 -8.88
CA CYS A 177 10.73 -3.46 -9.48
C CYS A 177 10.38 -2.45 -10.56
N ILE A 178 11.18 -1.40 -10.65
CA ILE A 178 11.20 -0.48 -11.78
C ILE A 178 12.67 -0.18 -12.10
N ASN A 179 13.05 -0.21 -13.38
CA ASN A 179 14.44 -0.08 -13.82
C ASN A 179 15.39 -1.06 -13.08
N ASN A 180 16.26 -0.55 -12.19
CA ASN A 180 17.23 -1.29 -11.39
C ASN A 180 16.91 -1.25 -9.89
N HIS A 181 15.73 -0.76 -9.51
CA HIS A 181 15.32 -0.62 -8.12
C HIS A 181 14.15 -1.55 -7.84
N CYS A 182 14.24 -2.25 -6.70
CA CYS A 182 13.25 -3.21 -6.27
C CYS A 182 12.95 -3.00 -4.79
N ILE A 183 11.68 -3.14 -4.41
CA ILE A 183 11.24 -3.21 -3.02
C ILE A 183 10.49 -4.53 -2.82
N ALA A 184 10.70 -5.17 -1.68
CA ALA A 184 9.88 -6.30 -1.32
C ALA A 184 8.45 -5.82 -1.01
N LEU A 185 7.44 -6.56 -1.46
CA LEU A 185 6.04 -6.32 -1.09
C LEU A 185 5.85 -6.28 0.42
N THR A 186 6.62 -7.09 1.17
CA THR A 186 6.63 -7.11 2.63
C THR A 186 7.11 -5.78 3.23
N ASP A 187 8.09 -5.14 2.59
CA ASP A 187 8.62 -3.85 3.06
C ASP A 187 7.64 -2.72 2.77
N LEU A 188 6.95 -2.77 1.63
CA LEU A 188 5.87 -1.85 1.31
C LEU A 188 4.71 -1.98 2.32
N VAL A 189 4.27 -3.22 2.61
CA VAL A 189 3.26 -3.49 3.65
C VAL A 189 3.70 -2.99 5.01
N TYR A 190 4.96 -3.27 5.40
CA TYR A 190 5.51 -2.79 6.66
C TYR A 190 5.47 -1.26 6.73
N ALA A 191 5.84 -0.56 5.64
CA ALA A 191 5.79 0.89 5.58
C ALA A 191 4.35 1.42 5.73
N LEU A 192 3.37 0.82 5.06
CA LEU A 192 1.95 1.15 5.21
C LEU A 192 1.50 1.03 6.67
N GLU A 193 1.81 -0.10 7.32
CA GLU A 193 1.46 -0.34 8.72
C GLU A 193 2.11 0.67 9.68
N GLN A 194 3.38 1.01 9.46
CA GLN A 194 4.06 2.02 10.30
C GLN A 194 3.41 3.41 10.16
N TYR A 195 3.02 3.80 8.94
CA TYR A 195 2.34 5.08 8.73
C TYR A 195 0.91 5.08 9.30
N HIS A 196 0.18 3.97 9.20
CA HIS A 196 -1.10 3.80 9.87
C HIS A 196 -0.94 3.97 11.38
N GLN A 197 0.05 3.28 11.96
CA GLN A 197 0.33 3.35 13.39
C GLN A 197 0.72 4.77 13.84
N LEU A 198 1.47 5.52 13.04
CA LEU A 198 1.75 6.92 13.31
C LEU A 198 0.48 7.75 13.40
N VAL A 199 -0.47 7.56 12.48
CA VAL A 199 -1.73 8.34 12.53
C VAL A 199 -2.56 7.94 13.76
N LEU A 200 -2.58 6.65 14.11
CA LEU A 200 -3.22 6.19 15.33
C LEU A 200 -2.60 6.77 16.59
N GLU A 201 -1.28 6.95 16.61
CA GLU A 201 -0.59 7.58 17.72
C GLU A 201 -0.96 9.05 17.85
N ILE A 202 -1.07 9.77 16.73
CA ILE A 202 -1.57 11.16 16.73
C ILE A 202 -2.98 11.19 17.34
N PHE A 203 -3.89 10.32 16.90
CA PHE A 203 -5.25 10.25 17.46
C PHE A 203 -5.25 9.97 18.96
N LYS A 204 -4.40 9.05 19.43
CA LYS A 204 -4.22 8.73 20.85
C LYS A 204 -3.62 9.89 21.65
N GLY A 205 -2.85 10.76 21.00
CA GLY A 205 -2.29 11.97 21.60
C GLY A 205 -3.28 13.13 21.71
N LEU A 206 -4.43 13.08 21.03
CA LEU A 206 -5.42 14.15 21.12
C LEU A 206 -6.13 14.10 22.50
N PRO A 207 -6.27 15.25 23.20
CA PRO A 207 -7.08 15.35 24.41
C PRO A 207 -8.57 15.19 24.08
N ASN A 208 -9.36 14.79 25.08
CA ASN A 208 -10.82 14.68 24.96
C ASN A 208 -11.28 13.74 23.85
N ARG A 209 -10.61 12.59 23.70
CA ARG A 209 -10.92 11.62 22.64
C ARG A 209 -11.89 10.54 23.11
N GLN A 210 -12.66 9.99 22.18
CA GLN A 210 -13.48 8.80 22.40
C GLN A 210 -12.88 7.59 21.68
N GLU A 211 -12.41 6.59 22.42
CA GLU A 211 -11.88 5.33 21.87
C GLU A 211 -12.69 4.14 22.39
N GLY A 212 -13.22 3.30 21.49
CA GLY A 212 -13.99 2.11 21.87
C GLY A 212 -15.20 2.40 22.76
N GLY A 213 -15.86 3.54 22.56
CA GLY A 213 -16.99 4.01 23.38
C GLY A 213 -16.61 4.67 24.71
N LYS A 214 -15.31 4.72 25.08
CA LYS A 214 -14.81 5.35 26.31
C LYS A 214 -14.27 6.75 26.03
N TYR A 215 -14.60 7.71 26.89
CA TYR A 215 -14.17 9.10 26.78
C TYR A 215 -12.94 9.37 27.66
N TYR A 216 -11.90 9.96 27.09
CA TYR A 216 -10.63 10.29 27.76
C TYR A 216 -10.52 11.79 27.91
N TYR A 217 -10.79 12.31 29.10
CA TYR A 217 -10.66 13.74 29.42
C TYR A 217 -9.27 14.02 29.97
N ASP A 218 -8.48 14.84 29.28
CA ASP A 218 -7.31 15.44 29.89
C ASP A 218 -7.78 16.63 30.71
N LYS A 219 -7.70 16.51 32.04
CA LYS A 219 -7.85 17.66 32.93
C LYS A 219 -6.78 18.67 32.54
N LYS A 220 -7.16 19.70 31.78
CA LYS A 220 -6.32 20.88 31.57
C LYS A 220 -5.85 21.34 32.95
N GLN A 221 -4.56 21.19 33.23
CA GLN A 221 -3.89 22.05 34.20
C GLN A 221 -3.93 23.44 33.57
N ILE A 222 -4.88 24.24 34.04
CA ILE A 222 -4.91 25.69 33.82
C ILE A 222 -3.75 26.28 34.61
#